data_AF-A0A2V1BH62-F1
#
_entry.id   AF-A0A2V1BH62-F1
#
_cell.length_a   1.000
_cell.length_b   1.000
_cell.length_c   1.000
_cell.angle_alpha   90.00
_cell.angle_beta   90.00
_cell.angle_gamma   90.00
#
_symmetry.space_group_name_H-M   'P 1'
#
loop_
_entity.id
_entity.type
_entity.pdbx_description
1 polymer ?
#
loop_
_entity_poly.entity_id
_entity_poly.type
_entity_poly.pdbx_seq_one_letter_code
_entity_poly.pdbx_strand_id
1 'polypeptide(L)'
;MADISALASRQPAEVPASLSQPEPIPLRTLALLLTYECTTTDPRYTGLKLGGSTRGDLGMAEGVKNLTPKIWEGEAESVMRRSVHIFAPDTENEGENETASDKNETRYPPATCQIHPLSTDGVKSLSLAERDLIFYETSGSGRDWDAIQMFQAFFDLCPERQEVLVQIDDEGPLILPATSHTVLNISLNSPKHDIRTIIQGSTESDITSFLSGASNNEKHSVLAFQSPHPEDKNNSSVMQKNDKDADENLKSHIILDTTLLQYGDSGRGIHGENYFLGSYSAYLSTMSKICGELKLQPSLPSLPAPHSSNPNTPSTRTQTQNQIWINSCAERAFHRWQNRDKEGWCDYCGRGGKELKRCSACKTKNVWFCSEEHQKAGWKLHKLVCERRVVFGPKRVGE
;
A
#
# COMPACT_ATOMS: atom_id res chain seq x y z
N MET A 1 19.50 -20.83 17.60
CA MET A 1 18.61 -21.60 16.72
C MET A 1 17.35 -21.90 17.52
N ALA A 2 16.32 -21.07 17.37
CA ALA A 2 15.04 -21.27 18.03
C ALA A 2 14.22 -22.30 17.24
N ASP A 3 13.55 -23.19 17.96
CA ASP A 3 12.88 -24.38 17.46
C ASP A 3 11.63 -24.02 16.65
N ILE A 4 11.70 -24.20 15.32
CA ILE A 4 10.61 -23.91 14.36
C ILE A 4 9.52 -25.02 14.40
N SER A 5 9.68 -26.06 15.23
CA SER A 5 8.78 -27.23 15.22
C SER A 5 7.39 -27.02 15.84
N ALA A 6 7.10 -25.88 16.48
CA ALA A 6 5.85 -25.70 17.24
C ALA A 6 4.62 -25.21 16.45
N LEU A 7 4.70 -25.01 15.13
CA LEU A 7 3.60 -24.41 14.32
C LEU A 7 2.60 -25.43 13.71
N ALA A 8 2.75 -26.74 13.94
CA ALA A 8 2.04 -27.77 13.17
C ALA A 8 0.85 -28.47 13.88
N SER A 9 0.32 -27.97 15.01
CA SER A 9 -0.81 -28.65 15.67
C SER A 9 -1.81 -27.68 16.30
N ARG A 10 -2.60 -27.01 15.45
CA ARG A 10 -3.89 -26.45 15.85
C ARG A 10 -4.99 -27.31 15.23
N GLN A 11 -5.66 -28.12 16.06
CA GLN A 11 -6.90 -28.78 15.63
C GLN A 11 -7.93 -27.70 15.30
N PRO A 12 -8.65 -27.80 14.17
CA PRO A 12 -9.71 -26.86 13.84
C PRO A 12 -10.80 -27.00 14.91
N ALA A 13 -11.08 -25.90 15.61
CA ALA A 13 -12.20 -25.84 16.55
C ALA A 13 -13.48 -26.21 15.80
N GLU A 14 -14.26 -27.17 16.32
CA GLU A 14 -15.61 -27.45 15.83
C GLU A 14 -16.45 -26.19 15.98
N VAL A 15 -16.88 -25.63 14.85
CA VAL A 15 -17.75 -24.44 14.82
C VAL A 15 -19.19 -24.90 14.70
N PRO A 16 -20.02 -24.83 15.75
CA PRO A 16 -21.46 -24.88 15.59
C PRO A 16 -21.94 -23.47 15.24
N ALA A 17 -22.32 -23.22 13.99
CA ALA A 17 -22.95 -21.93 13.65
C ALA A 17 -23.89 -22.05 12.43
N SER A 18 -25.09 -21.51 12.59
CA SER A 18 -25.97 -21.13 11.49
C SER A 18 -25.17 -20.35 10.44
N LEU A 19 -25.29 -20.76 9.17
CA LEU A 19 -24.62 -20.20 8.00
C LEU A 19 -25.09 -18.76 7.67
N SER A 20 -24.96 -17.81 8.60
CA SER A 20 -25.10 -16.41 8.27
C SER A 20 -23.96 -16.05 7.32
N GLN A 21 -24.30 -15.49 6.15
CA GLN A 21 -23.30 -15.01 5.21
C GLN A 21 -22.34 -14.04 5.92
N PRO A 22 -21.01 -14.15 5.69
CA PRO A 22 -20.06 -13.22 6.27
C PRO A 22 -20.36 -11.80 5.78
N GLU A 23 -20.16 -10.80 6.64
CA GLU A 23 -20.30 -9.40 6.26
C GLU A 23 -19.28 -9.06 5.14
N PRO A 24 -19.70 -8.34 4.09
CA PRO A 24 -18.78 -7.86 3.06
C PRO A 24 -17.66 -6.97 3.63
N ILE A 25 -16.42 -7.22 3.24
CA ILE A 25 -15.25 -6.46 3.71
C ILE A 25 -15.09 -5.20 2.85
N PRO A 26 -15.09 -3.97 3.41
CA PRO A 26 -14.82 -2.79 2.62
C PRO A 26 -13.41 -2.82 2.02
N LEU A 27 -13.29 -2.69 0.69
CA LEU A 27 -12.01 -2.76 -0.02
C LEU A 27 -11.03 -1.67 0.45
N ARG A 28 -11.55 -0.49 0.78
CA ARG A 28 -10.77 0.62 1.36
C ARG A 28 -10.14 0.23 2.70
N THR A 29 -10.91 -0.43 3.57
CA THR A 29 -10.41 -0.97 4.84
C THR A 29 -9.33 -2.01 4.60
N LEU A 30 -9.55 -2.92 3.65
CA LEU A 30 -8.59 -3.97 3.33
C LEU A 30 -7.26 -3.38 2.82
N ALA A 31 -7.33 -2.45 1.86
CA ALA A 31 -6.16 -1.73 1.36
C ALA A 31 -5.40 -1.04 2.48
N LEU A 32 -6.10 -0.29 3.33
CA LEU A 32 -5.51 0.42 4.45
C LEU A 32 -4.77 -0.52 5.43
N LEU A 33 -5.41 -1.62 5.82
CA LEU A 33 -4.83 -2.57 6.77
C LEU A 33 -3.62 -3.30 6.17
N LEU A 34 -3.74 -3.81 4.94
CA LEU A 34 -2.63 -4.52 4.29
C LEU A 34 -1.45 -3.59 4.02
N THR A 35 -1.69 -2.37 3.52
CA THR A 35 -0.63 -1.38 3.34
C THR A 35 0.04 -1.04 4.67
N TYR A 36 -0.72 -0.84 5.74
CA TYR A 36 -0.14 -0.60 7.07
C TYR A 36 0.74 -1.77 7.54
N GLU A 37 0.24 -3.00 7.48
CA GLU A 37 1.00 -4.18 7.93
C GLU A 37 2.27 -4.37 7.10
N CYS A 38 2.18 -4.18 5.77
CA CYS A 38 3.31 -4.26 4.86
C CYS A 38 4.38 -3.21 5.18
N THR A 39 4.00 -1.95 5.22
CA THR A 39 4.95 -0.84 5.34
C THR A 39 5.61 -0.79 6.72
N THR A 40 4.84 -1.04 7.79
CA THR A 40 5.36 -0.95 9.17
C THR A 40 6.16 -2.15 9.63
N THR A 41 6.06 -3.29 8.94
CA THR A 41 6.84 -4.49 9.25
C THR A 41 7.83 -4.85 8.16
N ASP A 42 8.10 -3.91 7.24
CA ASP A 42 9.05 -4.12 6.16
C ASP A 42 10.45 -4.43 6.74
N PRO A 43 10.97 -5.66 6.52
CA PRO A 43 12.25 -6.06 7.10
C PRO A 43 13.43 -5.20 6.61
N ARG A 44 13.30 -4.52 5.45
CA ARG A 44 14.34 -3.64 4.89
C ARG A 44 14.62 -2.43 5.79
N TYR A 45 13.62 -1.96 6.54
CA TYR A 45 13.72 -0.73 7.32
C TYR A 45 13.79 -0.96 8.84
N THR A 46 13.89 -2.23 9.26
CA THR A 46 14.04 -2.57 10.68
C THR A 46 15.29 -1.92 11.27
N GLY A 47 15.11 -1.11 12.33
CA GLY A 47 16.22 -0.44 13.02
C GLY A 47 16.83 0.74 12.25
N LEU A 48 16.21 1.17 11.16
CA LEU A 48 16.68 2.31 10.37
C LEU A 48 15.88 3.59 10.66
N LYS A 49 16.57 4.72 10.61
CA LYS A 49 15.99 6.06 10.73
C LYS A 49 16.33 6.90 9.50
N LEU A 50 15.45 7.83 9.15
CA LEU A 50 15.63 8.75 8.04
C LEU A 50 16.76 9.74 8.37
N GLY A 51 17.91 9.56 7.74
CA GLY A 51 19.11 10.39 7.85
C GLY A 51 19.06 11.62 6.92
N GLY A 52 18.61 11.42 5.69
CA GLY A 52 18.61 12.44 4.65
C GLY A 52 17.36 12.40 3.77
N SER A 53 16.86 13.55 3.32
CA SER A 53 15.85 13.60 2.26
C SER A 53 15.94 14.87 1.43
N THR A 54 15.68 14.76 0.12
CA THR A 54 15.50 15.92 -0.79
C THR A 54 14.37 16.86 -0.37
N ARG A 55 13.42 16.41 0.44
CA ARG A 55 12.36 17.27 1.02
C ARG A 55 12.91 18.20 2.11
N GLY A 56 13.90 17.74 2.86
CA GLY A 56 14.60 18.54 3.88
C GLY A 56 15.80 19.30 3.33
N ASP A 57 16.37 18.87 2.20
CA ASP A 57 17.52 19.48 1.56
C ASP A 57 17.43 19.36 0.03
N LEU A 58 17.03 20.45 -0.64
CA LEU A 58 16.86 20.47 -2.10
C LEU A 58 18.17 20.20 -2.87
N GLY A 59 19.34 20.45 -2.27
CA GLY A 59 20.64 20.18 -2.87
C GLY A 59 21.07 18.72 -2.81
N MET A 60 20.37 17.90 -2.01
CA MET A 60 20.78 16.52 -1.73
C MET A 60 20.85 15.63 -2.97
N ALA A 61 19.91 15.76 -3.91
CA ALA A 61 19.91 14.94 -5.13
C ALA A 61 21.19 15.15 -5.95
N GLU A 62 21.60 16.41 -6.13
CA GLU A 62 22.81 16.77 -6.86
C GLU A 62 24.07 16.34 -6.08
N GLY A 63 24.06 16.50 -4.76
CA GLY A 63 25.14 16.00 -3.90
C GLY A 63 25.35 14.49 -4.04
N VAL A 64 24.27 13.70 -3.95
CA VAL A 64 24.34 12.24 -4.11
C VAL A 64 24.77 11.86 -5.53
N LYS A 65 24.31 12.57 -6.56
CA LYS A 65 24.73 12.36 -7.95
C LYS A 65 26.23 12.57 -8.16
N ASN A 66 26.78 13.63 -7.56
CA ASN A 66 28.22 13.90 -7.63
C ASN A 66 29.06 12.88 -6.87
N LEU A 67 28.57 12.39 -5.71
CA LEU A 67 29.27 11.39 -4.90
C LEU A 67 29.19 9.98 -5.50
N THR A 68 28.05 9.63 -6.10
CA THR A 68 27.75 8.26 -6.55
C THR A 68 27.14 8.25 -7.96
N PRO A 69 27.85 8.74 -9.00
CA PRO A 69 27.27 8.90 -10.34
C PRO A 69 26.73 7.58 -10.92
N LYS A 70 27.33 6.45 -10.54
CA LYS A 70 26.93 5.11 -10.99
C LYS A 70 25.49 4.75 -10.68
N ILE A 71 24.94 5.18 -9.53
CA ILE A 71 23.54 4.84 -9.23
C ILE A 71 22.60 5.49 -10.25
N TRP A 72 22.99 6.64 -10.82
CA TRP A 72 22.22 7.42 -11.80
C TRP A 72 22.43 6.99 -13.25
N GLU A 73 23.25 5.96 -13.52
CA GLU A 73 23.41 5.44 -14.86
C GLU A 73 22.09 4.86 -15.40
N GLY A 74 21.73 5.26 -16.63
CA GLY A 74 20.49 4.81 -17.26
C GLY A 74 19.22 5.53 -16.81
N GLU A 75 19.35 6.63 -16.05
CA GLU A 75 18.22 7.49 -15.70
C GLU A 75 17.43 7.90 -16.96
N ALA A 76 16.11 7.74 -16.90
CA ALA A 76 15.23 8.08 -18.00
C ALA A 76 15.28 9.59 -18.34
N GLU A 77 15.39 9.92 -19.62
CA GLU A 77 15.44 11.33 -20.09
C GLU A 77 14.16 12.12 -19.74
N SER A 78 13.05 11.41 -19.54
CA SER A 78 11.76 11.98 -19.15
C SER A 78 11.68 12.42 -17.67
N VAL A 79 12.68 12.10 -16.85
CA VAL A 79 12.69 12.42 -15.42
C VAL A 79 12.78 13.95 -15.23
N MET A 80 11.70 14.53 -14.72
CA MET A 80 11.62 15.97 -14.42
C MET A 80 11.89 16.27 -12.94
N ARG A 81 11.67 15.29 -12.06
CA ARG A 81 11.84 15.42 -10.62
C ARG A 81 12.68 14.26 -10.08
N ARG A 82 13.54 14.54 -9.11
CA ARG A 82 14.34 13.55 -8.39
C ARG A 82 14.05 13.67 -6.91
N SER A 83 13.79 12.55 -6.24
CA SER A 83 13.76 12.49 -4.78
C SER A 83 14.74 11.44 -4.28
N VAL A 84 15.46 11.78 -3.21
CA VAL A 84 16.41 10.89 -2.56
C VAL A 84 16.07 10.83 -1.08
N HIS A 85 16.05 9.62 -0.53
CA HIS A 85 15.85 9.35 0.89
C HIS A 85 16.96 8.44 1.37
N ILE A 86 17.69 8.85 2.41
CA ILE A 86 18.80 8.11 2.98
C ILE A 86 18.38 7.63 4.37
N PHE A 87 18.43 6.33 4.58
CA PHE A 87 18.19 5.68 5.85
C PHE A 87 19.50 5.14 6.42
N ALA A 88 19.69 5.32 7.73
CA ALA A 88 20.89 4.92 8.45
C ALA A 88 20.52 4.17 9.73
N PRO A 89 21.36 3.23 10.20
CA PRO A 89 21.16 2.53 11.46
C PRO A 89 21.30 3.48 12.64
N ASP A 90 20.50 3.24 13.67
CA ASP A 90 20.54 4.01 14.91
C ASP A 90 21.72 3.58 15.80
N THR A 91 22.91 4.11 15.51
CA THR A 91 24.16 3.71 16.19
C THR A 91 24.24 4.08 17.68
N GLU A 92 23.44 5.05 18.15
CA GLU A 92 23.48 5.52 19.53
C GLU A 92 22.86 4.53 20.53
N ASN A 93 22.04 3.58 20.08
CA ASN A 93 21.29 2.64 20.94
C ASN A 93 21.84 1.21 20.94
N GLU A 94 22.96 0.92 20.28
CA GLU A 94 23.53 -0.45 20.28
C GLU A 94 24.06 -0.89 21.65
N GLY A 95 24.28 0.05 22.59
CA GLY A 95 24.83 -0.22 23.92
C GLY A 95 23.79 -0.39 25.04
N GLU A 96 22.58 0.12 24.86
CA GLU A 96 21.49 -0.05 25.82
C GLU A 96 20.68 -1.27 25.36
N ASN A 97 20.97 -2.43 25.96
CA ASN A 97 20.09 -3.59 25.87
C ASN A 97 18.69 -3.12 26.27
N GLU A 98 17.84 -2.80 25.28
CA GLU A 98 16.42 -2.52 25.47
C GLU A 98 15.87 -3.67 26.29
N THR A 99 15.71 -3.43 27.60
CA THR A 99 15.24 -4.45 28.51
C THR A 99 13.88 -4.88 27.96
N ALA A 100 13.63 -6.19 27.89
CA ALA A 100 12.44 -6.76 27.25
C ALA A 100 11.09 -6.22 27.77
N SER A 101 11.11 -5.39 28.82
CA SER A 101 10.04 -4.57 29.37
C SER A 101 9.46 -3.53 28.40
N ASP A 102 10.29 -2.83 27.61
CA ASP A 102 9.80 -1.77 26.67
C ASP A 102 9.34 -2.32 25.32
N LYS A 103 9.56 -3.62 25.05
CA LYS A 103 9.01 -4.30 23.86
C LYS A 103 7.49 -4.40 23.86
N ASN A 104 6.83 -4.08 24.98
CA ASN A 104 5.38 -3.97 25.05
C ASN A 104 4.86 -2.64 24.46
N GLU A 105 5.71 -1.64 24.21
CA GLU A 105 5.21 -0.27 24.07
C GLU A 105 4.61 0.10 22.72
N THR A 106 4.79 -0.65 21.63
CA THR A 106 3.87 -0.47 20.49
C THR A 106 3.58 -1.76 19.74
N ARG A 107 2.51 -2.46 20.16
CA ARG A 107 1.79 -3.44 19.31
C ARG A 107 1.50 -2.91 17.90
N TYR A 108 1.42 -1.58 17.75
CA TYR A 108 1.17 -0.88 16.50
C TYR A 108 2.21 0.24 16.28
N PRO A 109 3.34 -0.06 15.59
CA PRO A 109 4.34 0.94 15.25
C PRO A 109 3.72 2.10 14.43
N PRO A 110 4.27 3.32 14.52
CA PRO A 110 3.77 4.43 13.72
C PRO A 110 4.08 4.21 12.24
N ALA A 111 3.12 4.55 11.36
CA ALA A 111 3.28 4.50 9.90
C ALA A 111 3.98 5.77 9.37
N THR A 112 5.15 6.07 9.93
CA THR A 112 5.93 7.27 9.61
C THR A 112 7.42 7.01 9.83
N CYS A 113 8.30 7.69 9.10
CA CYS A 113 9.74 7.59 9.33
C CYS A 113 10.13 8.21 10.68
N GLN A 114 10.96 7.53 11.46
CA GLN A 114 11.69 8.16 12.56
C GLN A 114 12.88 8.95 12.02
N ILE A 115 13.19 10.11 12.60
CA ILE A 115 14.31 10.95 12.16
C ILE A 115 15.58 10.51 12.87
N HIS A 116 16.68 10.37 12.12
CA HIS A 116 17.97 10.02 12.70
C HIS A 116 18.53 11.22 13.51
N PRO A 117 19.13 11.02 14.70
CA PRO A 117 19.64 12.14 15.52
C PRO A 117 20.65 13.03 14.79
N LEU A 118 21.48 12.43 13.93
CA LEU A 118 22.49 13.11 13.12
C LEU A 118 21.97 13.71 11.81
N SER A 119 20.65 13.69 11.56
CA SER A 119 20.06 14.35 10.39
C SER A 119 20.28 15.86 10.39
N THR A 120 20.23 16.45 9.19
CA THR A 120 20.26 17.91 9.01
C THR A 120 19.02 18.58 9.60
N ASP A 121 19.11 19.88 9.90
CA ASP A 121 17.98 20.65 10.44
C ASP A 121 16.77 20.65 9.51
N GLY A 122 16.99 20.67 8.20
CA GLY A 122 15.94 20.56 7.21
C GLY A 122 15.14 19.25 7.33
N VAL A 123 15.83 18.11 7.49
CA VAL A 123 15.18 16.81 7.70
C VAL A 123 14.48 16.75 9.06
N LYS A 124 15.08 17.33 10.12
CA LYS A 124 14.44 17.44 11.44
C LYS A 124 13.19 18.30 11.44
N SER A 125 13.11 19.27 10.53
CA SER A 125 11.97 20.18 10.38
C SER A 125 10.82 19.64 9.53
N LEU A 126 10.97 18.45 8.94
CA LEU A 126 9.91 17.82 8.13
C LEU A 126 8.63 17.65 8.94
N SER A 127 7.52 18.09 8.34
CA SER A 127 6.18 17.87 8.89
C SER A 127 5.84 16.37 8.94
N LEU A 128 4.85 16.01 9.77
CA LEU A 128 4.36 14.63 9.84
C LEU A 128 3.89 14.13 8.45
N ALA A 129 3.18 14.97 7.70
CA ALA A 129 2.69 14.62 6.36
C ALA A 129 3.83 14.35 5.36
N GLU A 130 4.94 15.08 5.46
CA GLU A 130 6.12 14.82 4.63
C GLU A 130 6.82 13.53 5.03
N ARG A 131 6.92 13.24 6.33
CA ARG A 131 7.51 12.00 6.84
C ARG A 131 6.67 10.78 6.47
N ASP A 132 5.34 10.88 6.54
CA ASP A 132 4.42 9.82 6.10
C ASP A 132 4.58 9.56 4.61
N LEU A 133 4.70 10.62 3.80
CA LEU A 133 4.90 10.45 2.37
C LEU A 133 6.24 9.77 2.05
N ILE A 134 7.33 10.17 2.69
CA ILE A 134 8.64 9.51 2.54
C ILE A 134 8.54 8.03 2.92
N PHE A 135 7.81 7.73 4.00
CA PHE A 135 7.59 6.37 4.46
C PHE A 135 6.89 5.52 3.39
N TYR A 136 5.82 6.01 2.77
CA TYR A 136 5.13 5.28 1.70
C TYR A 136 5.91 5.26 0.37
N GLU A 137 6.60 6.34 0.00
CA GLU A 137 7.48 6.41 -1.18
C GLU A 137 8.54 5.30 -1.11
N THR A 138 9.16 5.14 0.05
CA THR A 138 10.30 4.21 0.26
C THR A 138 9.83 2.76 0.47
N SER A 139 8.74 2.53 1.21
CA SER A 139 8.21 1.18 1.41
C SER A 139 7.52 0.61 0.16
N GLY A 140 6.95 1.45 -0.70
CA GLY A 140 6.29 1.00 -1.94
C GLY A 140 7.25 0.55 -3.04
N SER A 141 8.50 1.01 -3.01
CA SER A 141 9.48 0.79 -4.08
C SER A 141 9.75 -0.71 -4.31
N GLY A 142 9.39 -1.18 -5.51
CA GLY A 142 9.57 -2.56 -5.96
C GLY A 142 8.67 -3.58 -5.26
N ARG A 143 7.53 -3.15 -4.71
CA ARG A 143 6.63 -4.00 -3.88
C ARG A 143 5.23 -4.18 -4.43
N ASP A 144 4.98 -3.77 -5.66
CA ASP A 144 3.71 -3.98 -6.35
C ASP A 144 3.31 -5.46 -6.34
N TRP A 145 4.23 -6.39 -6.63
CA TRP A 145 3.92 -7.82 -6.58
C TRP A 145 3.72 -8.37 -5.17
N ASP A 146 4.50 -7.90 -4.19
CA ASP A 146 4.30 -8.27 -2.78
C ASP A 146 2.90 -7.82 -2.30
N ALA A 147 2.45 -6.65 -2.75
CA ALA A 147 1.10 -6.17 -2.49
C ALA A 147 0.03 -7.09 -3.06
N ILE A 148 0.13 -7.51 -4.33
CA ILE A 148 -0.80 -8.48 -4.92
C ILE A 148 -0.85 -9.78 -4.10
N GLN A 149 0.32 -10.33 -3.74
CA GLN A 149 0.40 -11.58 -2.98
C GLN A 149 -0.19 -11.46 -1.58
N MET A 150 -0.07 -10.30 -0.91
CA MET A 150 -0.71 -10.07 0.38
C MET A 150 -2.24 -10.08 0.28
N PHE A 151 -2.82 -9.51 -0.77
CA PHE A 151 -4.27 -9.59 -1.00
C PHE A 151 -4.73 -11.02 -1.25
N GLN A 152 -3.99 -11.77 -2.07
CA GLN A 152 -4.28 -13.19 -2.32
C GLN A 152 -4.22 -14.01 -1.03
N ALA A 153 -3.13 -13.87 -0.26
CA ALA A 153 -2.97 -14.53 1.04
C ALA A 153 -4.08 -14.11 2.03
N PHE A 154 -4.53 -12.85 2.02
CA PHE A 154 -5.66 -12.42 2.84
C PHE A 154 -6.97 -13.10 2.42
N PHE A 155 -7.24 -13.19 1.12
CA PHE A 155 -8.45 -13.83 0.62
C PHE A 155 -8.45 -15.35 0.86
N ASP A 156 -7.28 -16.00 0.85
CA ASP A 156 -7.14 -17.42 1.23
C ASP A 156 -7.49 -17.69 2.71
N LEU A 157 -7.38 -16.68 3.58
CA LEU A 157 -7.83 -16.75 4.97
C LEU A 157 -9.34 -16.54 5.13
N CYS A 158 -10.00 -15.99 4.11
CA CYS A 158 -11.42 -15.69 4.15
C CYS A 158 -12.29 -16.94 3.87
N PRO A 159 -13.53 -16.99 4.37
CA PRO A 159 -14.48 -18.02 3.96
C PRO A 159 -14.75 -17.99 2.45
N GLU A 160 -15.10 -19.14 1.85
CA GLU A 160 -15.33 -19.28 0.39
C GLU A 160 -16.34 -18.28 -0.19
N ARG A 161 -17.32 -17.85 0.61
CA ARG A 161 -18.37 -16.89 0.22
C ARG A 161 -18.08 -15.47 0.67
N GLN A 162 -16.83 -15.15 1.01
CA GLN A 162 -16.49 -13.80 1.42
C GLN A 162 -16.70 -12.83 0.25
N GLU A 163 -17.46 -11.78 0.53
CA GLU A 163 -17.68 -10.67 -0.39
C GLU A 163 -16.82 -9.46 0.02
N VAL A 164 -16.57 -8.60 -0.95
CA VAL A 164 -15.86 -7.33 -0.80
C VAL A 164 -16.81 -6.21 -1.21
N LEU A 165 -16.90 -5.19 -0.37
CA LEU A 165 -17.64 -3.97 -0.62
C LEU A 165 -16.72 -2.94 -1.28
N VAL A 166 -17.02 -2.57 -2.52
CA VAL A 166 -16.24 -1.60 -3.30
C VAL A 166 -17.05 -0.32 -3.45
N GLN A 167 -16.46 0.81 -3.06
CA GLN A 167 -17.06 2.13 -3.19
C GLN A 167 -15.97 3.15 -3.57
N ILE A 168 -16.07 3.72 -4.77
CA ILE A 168 -15.06 4.68 -5.27
C ILE A 168 -15.36 6.10 -4.77
N ASP A 169 -16.61 6.55 -4.92
CA ASP A 169 -17.02 7.92 -4.58
C ASP A 169 -18.37 7.92 -3.81
N ASP A 170 -19.26 8.86 -4.09
CA ASP A 170 -20.63 8.93 -3.58
C ASP A 170 -21.60 7.94 -4.25
N GLU A 171 -21.11 7.12 -5.17
CA GLU A 171 -21.85 6.04 -5.79
C GLU A 171 -22.28 4.96 -4.79
N GLY A 172 -23.28 4.17 -5.19
CA GLY A 172 -23.74 3.02 -4.42
C GLY A 172 -22.63 1.96 -4.31
N PRO A 173 -22.46 1.32 -3.13
CA PRO A 173 -21.44 0.29 -2.97
C PRO A 173 -21.74 -0.91 -3.86
N LEU A 174 -20.72 -1.42 -4.52
CA LEU A 174 -20.75 -2.69 -5.23
C LEU A 174 -20.34 -3.81 -4.28
N ILE A 175 -21.03 -4.95 -4.35
CA ILE A 175 -20.69 -6.15 -3.60
C ILE A 175 -20.20 -7.18 -4.60
N LEU A 176 -18.94 -7.57 -4.46
CA LEU A 176 -18.26 -8.48 -5.37
C LEU A 176 -17.73 -9.68 -4.59
N PRO A 177 -17.70 -10.90 -5.16
CA PRO A 177 -16.95 -12.01 -4.56
C PRO A 177 -15.48 -11.61 -4.36
N ALA A 178 -14.87 -12.00 -3.24
CA ALA A 178 -13.44 -11.74 -3.00
C ALA A 178 -12.54 -12.31 -4.11
N THR A 179 -12.98 -13.38 -4.76
CA THR A 179 -12.31 -14.04 -5.89
C THR A 179 -12.51 -13.32 -7.24
N SER A 180 -13.37 -12.31 -7.32
CA SER A 180 -13.68 -11.56 -8.55
C SER A 180 -12.67 -10.43 -8.80
N HIS A 181 -11.38 -10.77 -8.72
CA HIS A 181 -10.29 -9.85 -9.03
C HIS A 181 -9.35 -10.48 -10.06
N THR A 182 -8.72 -9.63 -10.86
CA THR A 182 -7.64 -10.02 -11.76
C THR A 182 -6.42 -9.15 -11.49
N VAL A 183 -5.24 -9.64 -11.89
CA VAL A 183 -3.99 -8.87 -11.79
C VAL A 183 -3.70 -8.28 -13.16
N LEU A 184 -3.61 -6.95 -13.23
CA LEU A 184 -3.17 -6.27 -14.44
C LEU A 184 -1.67 -6.01 -14.34
N ASN A 185 -0.93 -6.49 -15.33
CA ASN A 185 0.49 -6.19 -15.46
C ASN A 185 0.65 -5.02 -16.44
N ILE A 186 1.38 -4.01 -16.00
CA ILE A 186 1.47 -2.73 -16.68
C ILE A 186 2.95 -2.41 -16.88
N SER A 187 3.27 -1.79 -18.00
CA SER A 187 4.57 -1.19 -18.25
C SER A 187 4.44 0.32 -18.27
N LEU A 188 5.20 0.96 -17.38
CA LEU A 188 5.31 2.41 -17.24
C LEU A 188 6.47 2.87 -18.11
N ASN A 189 6.17 3.66 -19.12
CA ASN A 189 7.17 4.18 -20.06
C ASN A 189 7.37 5.67 -19.83
N SER A 190 8.62 6.11 -19.90
CA SER A 190 9.00 7.52 -19.69
C SER A 190 8.53 8.05 -18.32
N PRO A 191 9.03 7.50 -17.20
CA PRO A 191 8.69 8.01 -15.87
C PRO A 191 9.11 9.47 -15.69
N LYS A 192 8.30 10.24 -14.95
CA LYS A 192 8.49 11.68 -14.74
C LYS A 192 9.17 12.00 -13.42
N HIS A 193 9.25 11.04 -12.52
CA HIS A 193 9.80 11.18 -11.17
C HIS A 193 10.69 9.97 -10.85
N ASP A 194 11.97 10.21 -10.58
CA ASP A 194 12.92 9.21 -10.08
C ASP A 194 13.00 9.34 -8.55
N ILE A 195 12.59 8.29 -7.84
CA ILE A 195 12.69 8.19 -6.38
C ILE A 195 13.72 7.13 -6.04
N ARG A 196 14.69 7.53 -5.22
CA ARG A 196 15.81 6.70 -4.79
C ARG A 196 15.83 6.59 -3.28
N THR A 197 15.71 5.36 -2.80
CA THR A 197 15.93 5.06 -1.39
C THR A 197 17.29 4.44 -1.23
N ILE A 198 18.12 5.02 -0.37
CA ILE A 198 19.47 4.55 -0.07
C ILE A 198 19.48 4.09 1.38
N ILE A 199 19.85 2.85 1.61
CA ILE A 199 20.09 2.28 2.94
C ILE A 199 21.59 2.20 3.14
N GLN A 200 22.08 2.93 4.13
CA GLN A 200 23.46 2.86 4.58
C GLN A 200 23.62 1.64 5.49
N GLY A 201 24.50 0.72 5.14
CA GLY A 201 24.88 -0.39 6.01
C GLY A 201 25.93 0.00 7.05
N SER A 202 26.43 -1.00 7.78
CA SER A 202 27.46 -0.84 8.81
C SER A 202 28.82 -0.43 8.26
N THR A 203 29.07 -0.70 6.98
CA THR A 203 30.31 -0.31 6.29
C THR A 203 30.00 0.57 5.09
N GLU A 204 30.96 1.39 4.65
CA GLU A 204 30.81 2.24 3.47
C GLU A 204 30.52 1.44 2.18
N SER A 205 30.92 0.16 2.14
CA SER A 205 30.64 -0.73 1.02
C SER A 205 29.22 -1.32 1.02
N ASP A 206 28.50 -1.25 2.16
CA ASP A 206 27.19 -1.88 2.33
C ASP A 206 26.05 -0.91 2.00
N ILE A 207 26.07 -0.34 0.80
CA ILE A 207 24.97 0.53 0.34
C ILE A 207 23.98 -0.30 -0.46
N THR A 208 22.73 -0.35 -0.01
CA THR A 208 21.62 -0.91 -0.78
C THR A 208 20.74 0.23 -1.29
N SER A 209 20.31 0.15 -2.56
CA SER A 209 19.41 1.15 -3.14
C SER A 209 18.15 0.51 -3.74
N PHE A 210 17.00 1.15 -3.50
CA PHE A 210 15.73 0.85 -4.15
C PHE A 210 15.32 2.03 -5.02
N LEU A 211 14.78 1.74 -6.20
CA LEU A 211 14.54 2.73 -7.24
C LEU A 211 13.11 2.60 -7.74
N SER A 212 12.43 3.73 -7.93
CA SER A 212 11.14 3.82 -8.60
C SER A 212 11.20 4.96 -9.63
N GLY A 213 10.82 4.68 -10.87
CA GLY A 213 10.89 5.65 -11.97
C GLY A 213 12.30 5.95 -12.49
N ALA A 214 13.31 5.13 -12.13
CA ALA A 214 14.68 5.33 -12.60
C ALA A 214 14.91 4.85 -14.04
N SER A 215 14.16 3.85 -14.52
CA SER A 215 14.34 3.24 -15.83
C SER A 215 13.33 3.76 -16.85
N ASN A 216 13.71 3.84 -18.14
CA ASN A 216 12.79 4.25 -19.23
C ASN A 216 11.53 3.37 -19.34
N ASN A 217 11.63 2.13 -18.87
CA ASN A 217 10.56 1.15 -18.81
C ASN A 217 10.59 0.46 -17.44
N GLU A 218 9.48 0.55 -16.71
CA GLU A 218 9.29 -0.11 -15.43
C GLU A 218 8.05 -1.00 -15.48
N LYS A 219 8.08 -2.14 -14.79
CA LYS A 219 6.91 -3.02 -14.65
C LYS A 219 6.18 -2.68 -13.37
N HIS A 220 4.86 -2.72 -13.42
CA HIS A 220 3.99 -2.43 -12.29
C HIS A 220 2.73 -3.30 -12.35
N SER A 221 2.31 -3.85 -11.22
CA SER A 221 1.14 -4.71 -11.11
C SER A 221 0.08 -4.11 -10.20
N VAL A 222 -1.19 -4.21 -10.61
CA VAL A 222 -2.34 -3.71 -9.84
C VAL A 222 -3.47 -4.75 -9.79
N LEU A 223 -4.35 -4.62 -8.79
CA LEU A 223 -5.59 -5.40 -8.74
C LEU A 223 -6.69 -4.68 -9.52
N ALA A 224 -7.47 -5.45 -10.27
CA ALA A 224 -8.64 -4.96 -10.96
C ALA A 224 -9.87 -5.81 -10.61
N PHE A 225 -10.95 -5.13 -10.24
CA PHE A 225 -12.25 -5.74 -9.93
C PHE A 225 -13.23 -5.40 -11.04
N GLN A 226 -13.88 -6.41 -11.62
CA GLN A 226 -14.85 -6.18 -12.68
C GLN A 226 -16.14 -5.63 -12.09
N SER A 227 -16.55 -4.42 -12.49
CA SER A 227 -17.87 -3.90 -12.11
C SER A 227 -18.96 -4.61 -12.92
N PRO A 228 -20.03 -5.11 -12.30
CA PRO A 228 -21.16 -5.68 -13.02
C PRO A 228 -21.87 -4.57 -13.80
N HIS A 229 -21.63 -4.48 -15.10
CA HIS A 229 -22.33 -3.50 -15.93
C HIS A 229 -23.84 -3.86 -15.98
N PRO A 230 -24.76 -2.91 -15.76
CA PRO A 230 -26.20 -3.19 -15.76
C PRO A 230 -26.71 -3.78 -17.08
N GLU A 231 -26.01 -3.50 -18.18
CA GLU A 231 -26.42 -3.85 -19.54
C GLU A 231 -25.81 -5.17 -20.05
N ASP A 232 -24.83 -5.76 -19.36
CA ASP A 232 -24.05 -6.91 -19.87
C ASP A 232 -24.68 -8.29 -19.63
N LYS A 233 -25.95 -8.36 -19.19
CA LYS A 233 -26.62 -9.64 -18.93
C LYS A 233 -26.75 -10.55 -20.15
N ASN A 234 -26.52 -10.05 -21.36
CA ASN A 234 -26.75 -10.80 -22.61
C ASN A 234 -25.49 -11.15 -23.42
N ASN A 235 -24.29 -10.70 -23.04
CA ASN A 235 -23.08 -10.88 -23.88
C ASN A 235 -21.96 -11.67 -23.16
N SER A 236 -22.27 -12.89 -22.73
CA SER A 236 -21.25 -13.88 -22.34
C SER A 236 -20.62 -14.51 -23.60
N SER A 237 -19.80 -13.77 -24.33
CA SER A 237 -19.14 -14.24 -25.55
C SER A 237 -17.65 -13.91 -25.55
N VAL A 238 -16.86 -14.92 -25.18
CA VAL A 238 -15.52 -15.29 -25.68
C VAL A 238 -14.61 -14.15 -26.18
N MET A 239 -13.55 -13.87 -25.40
CA MET A 239 -12.43 -13.01 -25.77
C MET A 239 -11.77 -13.41 -27.10
N GLN A 240 -12.00 -12.65 -28.17
CA GLN A 240 -11.14 -12.61 -29.36
C GLN A 240 -10.74 -11.14 -29.58
N LYS A 241 -9.56 -10.72 -29.09
CA LYS A 241 -8.26 -10.62 -29.78
C LYS A 241 -8.16 -9.48 -30.81
N ASN A 242 -8.43 -8.24 -30.41
CA ASN A 242 -7.67 -7.07 -30.89
C ASN A 242 -7.27 -6.20 -29.69
N ASP A 243 -6.11 -5.56 -29.74
CA ASP A 243 -5.60 -4.70 -28.65
C ASP A 243 -6.54 -3.53 -28.31
N LYS A 244 -7.32 -3.04 -29.28
CA LYS A 244 -8.33 -2.00 -29.05
C LYS A 244 -9.50 -2.50 -28.17
N ASP A 245 -9.83 -3.78 -28.25
CA ASP A 245 -10.94 -4.37 -27.51
C ASP A 245 -10.57 -4.63 -26.04
N ALA A 246 -9.27 -4.80 -25.76
CA ALA A 246 -8.78 -4.99 -24.39
C ALA A 246 -8.99 -3.75 -23.52
N ASP A 247 -8.74 -2.56 -24.07
CA ASP A 247 -8.90 -1.29 -23.33
C ASP A 247 -10.38 -0.99 -23.06
N GLU A 248 -11.26 -1.25 -24.04
CA GLU A 248 -12.72 -1.12 -23.86
C GLU A 248 -13.25 -2.02 -22.74
N ASN A 249 -12.80 -3.26 -22.66
CA ASN A 249 -13.19 -4.19 -21.60
C ASN A 249 -12.74 -3.71 -20.20
N LEU A 250 -11.61 -3.01 -20.11
CA LEU A 250 -11.10 -2.49 -18.84
C LEU A 250 -11.84 -1.25 -18.34
N LYS A 251 -12.63 -0.56 -19.17
CA LYS A 251 -13.39 0.62 -18.73
C LYS A 251 -14.37 0.35 -17.60
N SER A 252 -14.87 -0.89 -17.50
CA SER A 252 -15.74 -1.34 -16.41
C SER A 252 -14.98 -1.77 -15.15
N HIS A 253 -13.65 -1.80 -15.17
CA HIS A 253 -12.86 -2.26 -14.04
C HIS A 253 -12.60 -1.15 -13.03
N ILE A 254 -12.58 -1.56 -11.76
CA ILE A 254 -12.17 -0.76 -10.62
C ILE A 254 -10.74 -1.18 -10.26
N ILE A 255 -9.82 -0.22 -10.29
CA ILE A 255 -8.41 -0.45 -10.05
C ILE A 255 -8.10 -0.13 -8.59
N LEU A 256 -7.40 -1.07 -7.95
CA LEU A 256 -6.77 -0.89 -6.65
C LEU A 256 -5.25 -1.02 -6.82
N ASP A 257 -4.54 0.02 -6.42
CA ASP A 257 -3.09 0.07 -6.40
C ASP A 257 -2.61 0.61 -5.06
N THR A 258 -1.98 -0.25 -4.27
CA THR A 258 -1.53 0.10 -2.91
C THR A 258 -0.07 0.55 -2.84
N THR A 259 0.64 0.59 -3.97
CA THR A 259 2.05 0.97 -4.05
C THR A 259 2.28 2.23 -4.88
N LEU A 260 1.23 2.84 -5.45
CA LEU A 260 1.33 4.03 -6.30
C LEU A 260 2.07 5.21 -5.67
N LEU A 261 2.06 5.34 -4.33
CA LEU A 261 2.84 6.34 -3.61
C LEU A 261 4.36 6.21 -3.78
N GLN A 262 4.89 5.12 -4.33
CA GLN A 262 6.29 5.01 -4.74
C GLN A 262 6.70 6.06 -5.80
N TYR A 263 5.74 6.76 -6.40
CA TYR A 263 5.95 7.89 -7.33
C TYR A 263 5.68 9.27 -6.69
N GLY A 264 5.58 9.30 -5.36
CA GLY A 264 5.38 10.50 -4.54
C GLY A 264 3.98 11.08 -4.60
N ASP A 265 3.86 12.40 -4.44
CA ASP A 265 2.56 13.08 -4.36
C ASP A 265 1.64 12.83 -5.56
N SER A 266 2.21 12.60 -6.75
CA SER A 266 1.46 12.26 -7.97
C SER A 266 0.74 10.91 -7.87
N GLY A 267 1.18 10.04 -6.97
CA GLY A 267 0.61 8.72 -6.73
C GLY A 267 -0.44 8.65 -5.63
N ARG A 268 -0.87 9.80 -5.08
CA ARG A 268 -2.00 9.83 -4.14
C ARG A 268 -3.28 9.39 -4.84
N GLY A 269 -4.15 8.69 -4.12
CA GLY A 269 -5.47 8.34 -4.63
C GLY A 269 -6.35 9.55 -4.89
N ILE A 270 -7.51 9.31 -5.51
CA ILE A 270 -8.46 10.33 -5.98
C ILE A 270 -8.83 11.31 -4.85
N HIS A 271 -8.97 10.82 -3.62
CA HIS A 271 -9.33 11.62 -2.45
C HIS A 271 -8.14 11.94 -1.55
N GLY A 272 -6.90 11.70 -1.99
CA GLY A 272 -5.67 11.96 -1.24
C GLY A 272 -5.25 10.83 -0.30
N GLU A 273 -5.89 9.67 -0.39
CA GLU A 273 -5.50 8.46 0.34
C GLU A 273 -4.12 7.92 -0.08
N ASN A 274 -3.53 7.06 0.76
CA ASN A 274 -2.18 6.51 0.58
C ASN A 274 -2.13 5.28 -0.33
N TYR A 275 -3.21 5.05 -1.09
CA TYR A 275 -3.37 4.04 -2.12
C TYR A 275 -4.29 4.63 -3.19
N PHE A 276 -4.32 4.06 -4.39
CA PHE A 276 -5.30 4.41 -5.40
C PHE A 276 -6.46 3.41 -5.37
N LEU A 277 -7.69 3.92 -5.33
CA LEU A 277 -8.90 3.14 -5.60
C LEU A 277 -9.83 3.96 -6.49
N GLY A 278 -10.13 3.48 -7.68
CA GLY A 278 -10.94 4.23 -8.64
C GLY A 278 -11.27 3.48 -9.92
N SER A 279 -12.02 4.11 -10.82
CA SER A 279 -12.26 3.55 -12.15
C SER A 279 -10.95 3.45 -12.93
N TYR A 280 -10.90 2.56 -13.93
CA TYR A 280 -9.77 2.45 -14.84
C TYR A 280 -9.44 3.78 -15.55
N SER A 281 -10.45 4.56 -15.94
CA SER A 281 -10.25 5.89 -16.53
C SER A 281 -9.59 6.89 -15.56
N ALA A 282 -9.99 6.89 -14.29
CA ALA A 282 -9.37 7.72 -13.26
C ALA A 282 -7.93 7.26 -12.97
N TYR A 283 -7.67 5.96 -13.06
CA TYR A 283 -6.32 5.40 -12.93
C TYR A 283 -5.42 5.88 -14.07
N LEU A 284 -5.85 5.78 -15.34
CA LEU A 284 -5.11 6.31 -16.49
C LEU A 284 -4.81 7.82 -16.35
N SER A 285 -5.79 8.59 -15.90
CA SER A 285 -5.61 10.03 -15.66
C SER A 285 -4.55 10.29 -14.58
N THR A 286 -4.53 9.50 -13.51
CA THR A 286 -3.51 9.59 -12.45
C THR A 286 -2.13 9.20 -12.99
N MET A 287 -2.05 8.09 -13.72
CA MET A 287 -0.81 7.59 -14.31
C MET A 287 -0.19 8.55 -15.33
N SER A 288 -0.99 9.34 -16.03
CA SER A 288 -0.49 10.40 -16.92
C SER A 288 0.34 11.46 -16.19
N LYS A 289 0.24 11.59 -14.87
CA LYS A 289 1.08 12.48 -14.04
C LYS A 289 2.41 11.82 -13.64
N ILE A 290 2.48 10.49 -13.69
CA ILE A 290 3.60 9.67 -13.24
C ILE A 290 4.50 9.27 -14.40
N CYS A 291 3.92 8.87 -15.54
CA CYS A 291 4.65 8.43 -16.71
C CYS A 291 4.12 9.09 -18.00
N GLY A 292 4.90 9.00 -19.07
CA GLY A 292 4.50 9.50 -20.40
C GLY A 292 3.52 8.56 -21.09
N GLU A 293 3.71 7.26 -20.94
CA GLU A 293 2.86 6.24 -21.58
C GLU A 293 2.69 5.03 -20.66
N LEU A 294 1.45 4.54 -20.56
CA LEU A 294 1.09 3.34 -19.83
C LEU A 294 0.71 2.25 -20.84
N LYS A 295 1.36 1.09 -20.78
CA LYS A 295 1.06 -0.06 -21.64
C LYS A 295 0.62 -1.26 -20.81
N LEU A 296 -0.57 -1.76 -21.08
CA LEU A 296 -0.98 -3.07 -20.58
C LEU A 296 -0.06 -4.13 -21.19
N GLN A 297 0.52 -4.96 -20.34
CA GLN A 297 1.23 -6.14 -20.79
C GLN A 297 0.21 -7.24 -21.03
N PRO A 298 0.39 -8.07 -22.08
CA PRO A 298 -0.39 -9.29 -22.23
C PRO A 298 -0.37 -10.04 -20.90
N SER A 299 -1.53 -10.47 -20.43
CA SER A 299 -1.62 -11.31 -19.24
C SER A 299 -0.72 -12.51 -19.48
N LEU A 300 0.45 -12.51 -18.84
CA LEU A 300 1.26 -13.72 -18.78
C LEU A 300 0.33 -14.79 -18.20
N PRO A 301 0.25 -15.99 -18.81
CA PRO A 301 -0.56 -17.07 -18.26
C PRO A 301 -0.19 -17.15 -16.79
N SER A 302 -1.19 -16.92 -15.93
CA SER A 302 -1.04 -16.66 -14.50
C SER A 302 0.16 -17.44 -14.02
N LEU A 303 1.28 -16.74 -13.77
CA LEU A 303 2.47 -17.42 -13.24
C LEU A 303 1.94 -18.23 -12.08
N PRO A 304 2.08 -19.57 -12.10
CA PRO A 304 1.39 -20.44 -11.17
C PRO A 304 1.63 -19.84 -9.80
N ALA A 305 0.55 -19.62 -9.05
CA ALA A 305 0.64 -19.11 -7.69
C ALA A 305 1.83 -19.83 -7.03
N PRO A 306 2.75 -19.11 -6.37
CA PRO A 306 4.02 -19.68 -5.89
C PRO A 306 3.86 -20.93 -4.99
N HIS A 307 2.61 -21.27 -4.62
CA HIS A 307 2.20 -22.55 -4.04
C HIS A 307 2.44 -23.80 -4.90
N SER A 308 2.71 -23.69 -6.21
CA SER A 308 3.13 -24.83 -7.05
C SER A 308 4.64 -24.77 -7.36
N SER A 309 5.45 -24.50 -6.34
CA SER A 309 6.86 -24.86 -6.42
C SER A 309 6.95 -26.37 -6.55
N ASN A 310 7.35 -26.85 -7.73
CA ASN A 310 7.94 -28.16 -7.88
C ASN A 310 8.96 -28.34 -6.73
N PRO A 311 8.80 -29.32 -5.83
CA PRO A 311 9.62 -29.46 -4.62
C PRO A 311 11.12 -29.64 -4.91
N ASN A 312 11.50 -29.79 -6.19
CA ASN A 312 12.87 -29.98 -6.65
C ASN A 312 13.57 -28.70 -7.13
N THR A 313 12.91 -27.53 -7.16
CA THR A 313 13.62 -26.26 -7.43
C THR A 313 14.10 -25.67 -6.12
N PRO A 314 15.41 -25.53 -5.87
CA PRO A 314 15.91 -24.94 -4.65
C PRO A 314 15.45 -23.48 -4.58
N SER A 315 14.42 -23.20 -3.79
CA SER A 315 14.02 -21.84 -3.49
C SER A 315 15.19 -21.17 -2.79
N THR A 316 15.61 -20.01 -3.28
CA THR A 316 16.59 -19.20 -2.56
C THR A 316 16.02 -18.89 -1.17
N ARG A 317 16.85 -18.98 -0.13
CA ARG A 317 16.45 -18.74 1.28
C ARG A 317 15.68 -17.42 1.48
N THR A 318 15.99 -16.43 0.64
CA THR A 318 15.34 -15.11 0.60
C THR A 318 13.88 -15.17 0.13
N GLN A 319 13.54 -16.04 -0.84
CA GLN A 319 12.17 -16.18 -1.33
C GLN A 319 11.25 -16.75 -0.25
N THR A 320 11.72 -17.75 0.51
CA THR A 320 10.95 -18.32 1.61
C THR A 320 10.69 -17.31 2.72
N GLN A 321 11.68 -16.49 3.07
CA GLN A 321 11.53 -15.48 4.11
C GLN A 321 10.56 -14.36 3.70
N ASN A 322 10.61 -13.92 2.44
CA ASN A 322 9.65 -12.92 1.93
C ASN A 322 8.21 -13.46 1.97
N GLN A 323 7.99 -14.70 1.56
CA GLN A 323 6.65 -15.30 1.60
C GLN A 323 6.12 -15.44 3.04
N ILE A 324 6.97 -15.86 3.99
CA ILE A 324 6.59 -15.93 5.41
C ILE A 324 6.15 -14.56 5.91
N TRP A 325 6.90 -13.51 5.55
CA TRP A 325 6.57 -12.14 5.93
C TRP A 325 5.25 -11.67 5.31
N ILE A 326 5.03 -11.88 4.00
CA ILE A 326 3.77 -11.59 3.28
C ILE A 326 2.57 -12.26 3.97
N ASN A 327 2.68 -13.56 4.24
CA ASN A 327 1.61 -14.33 4.90
C ASN A 327 1.35 -13.78 6.31
N SER A 328 2.40 -13.44 7.05
CA SER A 328 2.25 -12.85 8.38
C SER A 328 1.55 -11.48 8.33
N CYS A 329 1.82 -10.64 7.33
CA CYS A 329 1.10 -9.39 7.13
C CYS A 329 -0.40 -9.62 6.87
N ALA A 330 -0.73 -10.57 5.98
CA ALA A 330 -2.11 -10.93 5.68
C ALA A 330 -2.85 -11.48 6.92
N GLU A 331 -2.21 -12.37 7.69
CA GLU A 331 -2.76 -12.92 8.93
C GLU A 331 -3.05 -11.82 9.97
N ARG A 332 -2.13 -10.86 10.16
CA ARG A 332 -2.34 -9.75 11.09
C ARG A 332 -3.48 -8.85 10.62
N ALA A 333 -3.54 -8.49 9.33
CA ALA A 333 -4.65 -7.72 8.78
C ALA A 333 -6.00 -8.45 8.95
N PHE A 334 -6.04 -9.76 8.69
CA PHE A 334 -7.23 -10.58 8.85
C PHE A 334 -7.66 -10.65 10.32
N HIS A 335 -6.74 -10.90 11.25
CA HIS A 335 -7.02 -10.89 12.69
C HIS A 335 -7.61 -9.54 13.14
N ARG A 336 -7.06 -8.44 12.64
CA ARG A 336 -7.56 -7.09 12.96
C ARG A 336 -8.97 -6.85 12.41
N TRP A 337 -9.26 -7.31 11.18
CA TRP A 337 -10.60 -7.25 10.61
C TRP A 337 -11.62 -8.05 11.43
N GLN A 338 -11.27 -9.26 11.86
CA GLN A 338 -12.12 -10.12 12.69
C GLN A 338 -12.35 -9.52 14.10
N ASN A 339 -11.38 -8.75 14.62
CA ASN A 339 -11.45 -8.13 15.95
C ASN A 339 -11.71 -6.61 15.91
N ARG A 340 -12.26 -6.10 14.80
CA ARG A 340 -12.40 -4.66 14.55
C ARG A 340 -13.17 -3.89 15.62
N ASP A 341 -14.15 -4.52 16.26
CA ASP A 341 -14.95 -3.89 17.32
C ASP A 341 -14.15 -3.63 18.60
N LYS A 342 -13.07 -4.40 18.81
CA LYS A 342 -12.21 -4.29 19.99
C LYS A 342 -10.95 -3.49 19.73
N GLU A 343 -10.32 -3.67 18.55
CA GLU A 343 -9.02 -3.08 18.26
C GLU A 343 -9.12 -1.70 17.62
N GLY A 344 -10.07 -1.51 16.69
CA GLY A 344 -10.14 -0.32 15.85
C GLY A 344 -8.87 -0.03 15.05
N TRP A 345 -8.90 1.04 14.27
CA TRP A 345 -7.73 1.58 13.57
C TRP A 345 -7.98 3.02 13.15
N CYS A 346 -6.90 3.75 12.92
CA CYS A 346 -6.95 5.03 12.25
C CYS A 346 -7.35 4.84 10.78
N ASP A 347 -8.43 5.49 10.36
CA ASP A 347 -9.01 5.43 9.00
C ASP A 347 -8.14 6.13 7.93
N TYR A 348 -7.01 6.72 8.33
CA TYR A 348 -6.05 7.37 7.44
C TYR A 348 -4.77 6.56 7.26
N CYS A 349 -4.12 6.13 8.35
CA CYS A 349 -2.83 5.45 8.30
C CYS A 349 -2.89 3.95 8.64
N GLY A 350 -4.04 3.44 9.11
CA GLY A 350 -4.20 2.03 9.47
C GLY A 350 -3.58 1.63 10.81
N ARG A 351 -2.99 2.56 11.58
CA ARG A 351 -2.45 2.27 12.92
C ARG A 351 -3.57 1.92 13.92
N GLY A 352 -3.41 0.82 14.66
CA GLY A 352 -4.27 0.46 15.78
C GLY A 352 -3.88 1.16 17.09
N GLY A 353 -4.61 0.89 18.17
CA GLY A 353 -4.21 1.33 19.53
C GLY A 353 -5.34 1.94 20.35
N LYS A 354 -5.08 2.15 21.64
CA LYS A 354 -6.08 2.65 22.60
C LYS A 354 -6.32 4.16 22.51
N GLU A 355 -5.38 4.90 21.92
CA GLU A 355 -5.39 6.37 21.89
C GLU A 355 -6.08 6.98 20.65
N LEU A 356 -6.88 6.18 19.95
CA LEU A 356 -7.56 6.64 18.75
C LEU A 356 -8.74 7.57 19.11
N LYS A 357 -8.86 8.67 18.37
CA LYS A 357 -9.93 9.66 18.51
C LYS A 357 -11.06 9.31 17.53
N ARG A 358 -12.27 9.14 18.05
CA ARG A 358 -13.46 8.84 17.23
C ARG A 358 -13.95 10.09 16.50
N CYS A 359 -14.43 9.92 15.27
CA CYS A 359 -15.19 10.95 14.57
C CYS A 359 -16.50 11.25 15.33
N SER A 360 -16.65 12.46 15.85
CA SER A 360 -17.83 12.88 16.64
C SER A 360 -19.13 12.92 15.82
N ALA A 361 -19.02 12.95 14.49
CA ALA A 361 -20.16 12.97 13.57
C ALA A 361 -20.73 11.58 13.27
N CYS A 362 -19.92 10.51 13.37
CA CYS A 362 -20.34 9.13 13.10
C CYS A 362 -20.79 8.45 14.39
N LYS A 363 -22.10 8.40 14.62
CA LYS A 363 -22.72 7.82 15.82
C LYS A 363 -22.83 6.31 15.74
N THR A 364 -23.08 5.75 14.56
CA THR A 364 -23.27 4.31 14.36
C THR A 364 -21.99 3.64 13.87
N LYS A 365 -21.16 4.34 13.08
CA LYS A 365 -19.88 3.83 12.59
C LYS A 365 -18.74 4.12 13.55
N ASN A 366 -17.92 3.11 13.81
CA ASN A 366 -16.70 3.18 14.61
C ASN A 366 -15.53 3.66 13.73
N VAL A 367 -15.53 4.94 13.36
CA VAL A 367 -14.43 5.56 12.60
C VAL A 367 -13.50 6.33 13.53
N TRP A 368 -12.21 6.02 13.47
CA TRP A 368 -11.20 6.54 14.38
C TRP A 368 -10.00 7.13 13.65
N PHE A 369 -9.26 8.02 14.32
CA PHE A 369 -8.05 8.64 13.82
C PHE A 369 -6.98 8.74 14.92
N CYS A 370 -5.70 8.66 14.58
CA CYS A 370 -4.62 8.88 15.55
C CYS A 370 -4.60 10.32 16.07
N SER A 371 -4.92 11.28 15.20
CA SER A 371 -4.80 12.71 15.48
C SER A 371 -5.82 13.52 14.68
N GLU A 372 -5.95 14.81 15.02
CA GLU A 372 -6.75 15.76 14.23
C GLU A 372 -6.16 15.95 12.81
N GLU A 373 -4.84 15.86 12.67
CA GLU A 373 -4.16 15.93 11.37
C GLU A 373 -4.55 14.76 10.47
N HIS A 374 -4.55 13.53 11.00
CA HIS A 374 -5.01 12.34 10.27
C HIS A 374 -6.50 12.44 9.92
N GLN A 375 -7.33 13.00 10.81
CA GLN A 375 -8.73 13.25 10.51
C GLN A 375 -8.89 14.26 9.37
N LYS A 376 -8.11 15.35 9.37
CA LYS A 376 -8.12 16.35 8.28
C LYS A 376 -7.64 15.76 6.96
N ALA A 377 -6.56 14.98 6.98
CA ALA A 377 -6.00 14.32 5.81
C ALA A 377 -7.00 13.30 5.21
N GLY A 378 -7.63 12.48 6.07
CA GLY A 378 -8.66 11.52 5.67
C GLY A 378 -10.03 12.13 5.37
N TRP A 379 -10.26 13.42 5.66
CA TRP A 379 -11.60 14.03 5.58
C TRP A 379 -12.19 14.01 4.17
N LYS A 380 -11.36 14.20 3.14
CA LYS A 380 -11.80 14.19 1.73
C LYS A 380 -12.52 12.89 1.37
N LEU A 381 -12.01 11.77 1.86
CA LEU A 381 -12.62 10.46 1.69
C LEU A 381 -13.77 10.27 2.70
N HIS A 382 -13.49 10.49 3.99
CA HIS A 382 -14.42 10.19 5.06
C HIS A 382 -15.77 10.94 4.93
N LYS A 383 -15.76 12.18 4.41
CA LYS A 383 -16.99 12.97 4.23
C LYS A 383 -18.02 12.29 3.31
N LEU A 384 -17.60 11.38 2.42
CA LEU A 384 -18.48 10.64 1.51
C LEU A 384 -19.35 9.62 2.25
N VAL A 385 -18.85 9.11 3.38
CA VAL A 385 -19.49 8.05 4.17
C VAL A 385 -19.85 8.47 5.59
N CYS A 386 -19.56 9.72 5.95
CA CYS A 386 -19.85 10.31 7.25
C CYS A 386 -21.37 10.43 7.49
N GLU A 387 -21.83 10.08 8.70
CA GLU A 387 -23.26 10.11 9.03
C GLU A 387 -23.83 11.52 9.17
N ARG A 388 -22.97 12.52 9.42
CA ARG A 388 -23.37 13.92 9.34
C ARG A 388 -23.50 14.27 7.86
N ARG A 389 -24.63 13.89 7.26
CA ARG A 389 -25.11 14.55 6.06
C ARG A 389 -25.17 16.03 6.41
N VAL A 390 -24.25 16.81 5.86
CA VAL A 390 -24.43 18.25 5.78
C VAL A 390 -25.69 18.38 4.94
N VAL A 391 -26.84 18.54 5.60
CA VAL A 391 -28.04 19.03 4.94
C VAL A 391 -27.60 20.42 4.50
N PHE A 392 -27.07 20.52 3.28
CA PHE A 392 -27.07 21.78 2.58
C PHE A 392 -28.56 22.11 2.49
N GLY A 393 -29.05 22.86 3.47
CA GLY A 393 -30.34 23.52 3.36
C GLY A 393 -30.36 24.19 1.98
N PRO A 394 -31.53 24.20 1.31
CA PRO A 394 -31.63 24.70 -0.07
C PRO A 394 -30.82 25.98 -0.16
N LYS A 395 -29.84 26.02 -1.09
CA LYS A 395 -29.10 27.24 -1.42
C LYS A 395 -30.18 28.32 -1.52
N ARG A 396 -30.15 29.32 -0.62
CA ARG A 396 -31.04 30.47 -0.75
C ARG A 396 -30.69 31.11 -2.08
N VAL A 397 -31.52 30.83 -3.08
CA VAL A 397 -31.47 31.52 -4.36
C VAL A 397 -32.14 32.87 -4.08
N GLY A 398 -31.31 33.91 -3.95
CA GLY A 398 -31.76 35.28 -3.81
C GLY A 398 -31.56 35.86 -2.42
N GLU A 399 -30.53 36.70 -2.29
CA GLU A 399 -30.67 38.13 -1.99
C GLU A 399 -29.62 38.91 -2.77
#